data_AF-A0A1B6JQZ1-F1
#
_entry.id   AF-A0A1B6JQZ1-F1
#
_cell.length_a   1.000
_cell.length_b   1.000
_cell.length_c   1.000
_cell.angle_alpha   90.00
_cell.angle_beta   90.00
_cell.angle_gamma   90.00
#
_symmetry.space_group_name_H-M   'P 1'
#
loop_
_entity.id
_entity.type
_entity.pdbx_description
1 polymer ?
#
loop_
_entity_poly.entity_id
_entity_poly.type
_entity_poly.pdbx_seq_one_letter_code
_entity_poly.pdbx_strand_id
1 'polypeptide(L)'
;MAQTLNVLLWKTLILRKRRWIITLLEIAIPILLFYLLVYLQNLSSVDSEDKIVYDDQARKYSDIPSSLVYIKGYKIAYTAPSAVFASCDVIMKAVQATLGKNTKVTMVSQPDENSVVSWLRQQYIDENGNSDSIFGNSDLSAGVGVIFADSSSTSLKYTLRTTKETLFQTSEDTVYGEQSSGMGLYLYQSSGFLSVQAAIDQAYLASQQGISIPENVVIEKLPYLSTTQFNLVKSLLPYIVTLSFTFVMPSLMGGLVEEKTSGIKEMMKMMGLKSWVNWVNWLVYSMVVYIPVTLVVTGLLTIDTGSGPPIDANFSIVWIMFFLFTIVFVTFVFALSSFFTNGTIALIVGELLWYVVSIVLDLTFVASPSKFSQVVNVITCLWPPVALQWGLNSINNFQR
;
A
#
# COMPACT_ATOMS: atom_id res chain seq x y z
N MET A 1 35.85 31.18 20.54
CA MET A 1 34.69 30.40 20.06
C MET A 1 35.10 29.11 19.33
N ALA A 2 36.06 29.15 18.39
CA ALA A 2 36.56 27.93 17.74
C ALA A 2 37.26 26.97 18.72
N GLN A 3 38.11 27.50 19.61
CA GLN A 3 38.80 26.69 20.63
C GLN A 3 37.83 25.98 21.59
N THR A 4 36.78 26.66 22.04
CA THR A 4 35.75 26.10 22.92
C THR A 4 34.92 25.01 22.23
N LEU A 5 34.63 25.16 20.93
CA LEU A 5 33.96 24.13 20.13
C LEU A 5 34.86 22.89 19.97
N ASN A 6 36.15 23.08 19.69
CA ASN A 6 37.09 21.97 19.54
C ASN A 6 37.23 21.15 20.83
N VAL A 7 37.28 21.80 21.99
CA VAL A 7 37.32 21.11 23.29
C VAL A 7 36.03 20.30 23.54
N LEU A 8 34.89 20.83 23.13
CA LEU A 8 33.61 20.14 23.31
C LEU A 8 33.48 18.95 22.36
N LEU A 9 33.87 19.11 21.10
CA LEU A 9 33.98 17.99 20.15
C LEU A 9 34.94 16.92 20.66
N TRP A 10 36.09 17.33 21.21
CA TRP A 10 37.06 16.42 21.82
C TRP A 10 36.46 15.65 23.00
N LYS A 11 35.72 16.31 23.90
CA LYS A 11 34.97 15.67 24.99
C LYS A 11 34.04 14.59 24.43
N THR A 12 33.27 14.90 23.40
CA THR A 12 32.27 13.98 22.86
C THR A 12 32.91 12.82 22.08
N LEU A 13 34.04 13.05 21.41
CA LEU A 13 34.87 12.00 20.83
C LEU A 13 35.47 11.07 21.89
N ILE A 14 35.94 11.62 23.02
CA ILE A 14 36.41 10.79 24.15
C ILE A 14 35.26 9.95 24.71
N LEU A 15 34.06 10.52 24.88
CA LEU A 15 32.89 9.77 25.34
C LEU A 15 32.58 8.60 24.40
N ARG A 16 32.64 8.84 23.08
CA ARG A 16 32.47 7.79 22.06
C ARG A 16 33.56 6.72 22.14
N LYS A 17 34.83 7.12 22.26
CA LYS A 17 35.98 6.21 22.39
C LYS A 17 35.89 5.34 23.64
N ARG A 18 35.36 5.87 24.75
CA ARG A 18 35.12 5.09 25.98
C ARG A 18 33.99 4.07 25.82
N ARG A 19 32.97 4.40 25.02
CA ARG A 19 31.82 3.53 24.70
C ARG A 19 31.98 2.89 23.31
N TRP A 20 33.17 2.34 23.03
CA TRP A 20 33.51 1.82 21.70
C TRP A 20 32.63 0.65 21.25
N ILE A 21 32.23 -0.24 22.17
CA ILE A 21 31.34 -1.37 21.88
C ILE A 21 29.97 -0.88 21.38
N ILE A 22 29.39 0.11 22.06
CA ILE A 22 28.10 0.70 21.67
C ILE A 22 28.21 1.37 20.30
N THR A 23 29.30 2.12 20.06
CA THR A 23 29.54 2.76 18.76
C THR A 23 29.69 1.73 17.63
N LEU A 24 30.34 0.60 17.89
CA LEU A 24 30.45 -0.48 16.92
C LEU A 24 29.07 -1.07 16.61
N LEU A 25 28.24 -1.32 17.64
CA LEU A 25 26.88 -1.81 17.45
C LEU A 25 26.00 -0.81 16.69
N GLU A 26 26.09 0.48 16.99
CA GLU A 26 25.40 1.56 16.28
C GLU A 26 25.71 1.60 14.78
N ILE A 27 26.91 1.16 14.37
CA ILE A 27 27.32 1.09 12.96
C ILE A 27 26.96 -0.26 12.36
N ALA A 28 27.28 -1.35 13.05
CA ALA A 28 27.17 -2.70 12.53
C ALA A 28 25.72 -3.15 12.37
N ILE A 29 24.84 -2.81 13.31
CA ILE A 29 23.44 -3.29 13.30
C ILE A 29 22.66 -2.74 12.09
N PRO A 30 22.66 -1.42 11.80
CA PRO A 30 22.03 -0.91 10.58
C PRO A 30 22.56 -1.62 9.33
N ILE A 31 23.88 -1.70 9.18
CA ILE A 31 24.50 -2.30 8.00
C ILE A 31 24.10 -3.78 7.87
N LEU A 32 24.07 -4.53 8.96
CA LEU A 32 23.68 -5.94 8.97
C LEU A 32 22.21 -6.11 8.58
N LEU A 33 21.31 -5.28 9.12
CA LEU A 33 19.88 -5.34 8.78
C LEU A 33 19.61 -5.06 7.30
N PHE A 34 20.27 -4.04 6.73
CA PHE A 34 20.17 -3.76 5.30
C PHE A 34 20.83 -4.84 4.44
N TYR A 35 21.99 -5.36 4.87
CA TYR A 35 22.66 -6.46 4.18
C TYR A 35 21.78 -7.72 4.16
N LEU A 36 21.17 -8.07 5.30
CA LEU A 36 20.24 -9.20 5.42
C LEU A 36 19.04 -9.01 4.48
N LEU A 37 18.47 -7.80 4.43
CA LEU A 37 17.34 -7.50 3.55
C LEU A 37 17.70 -7.73 2.07
N VAL A 38 18.84 -7.20 1.63
CA VAL A 38 19.32 -7.36 0.24
C VAL A 38 19.68 -8.82 -0.03
N TYR A 39 20.31 -9.51 0.92
CA TYR A 39 20.63 -10.93 0.80
C TYR A 39 19.36 -11.79 0.63
N LEU A 40 18.31 -11.54 1.44
CA LEU A 40 17.04 -12.24 1.32
C LEU A 40 16.31 -11.92 0.01
N GLN A 41 16.38 -10.67 -0.45
CA GLN A 41 15.87 -10.28 -1.77
C GLN A 41 16.55 -11.08 -2.87
N ASN A 42 17.89 -11.12 -2.88
CA ASN A 42 18.66 -11.83 -3.89
C ASN A 42 18.32 -13.34 -3.89
N LEU A 43 18.14 -13.94 -2.70
CA LEU A 43 17.71 -15.34 -2.59
C LEU A 43 16.32 -15.57 -3.20
N SER A 44 15.41 -14.60 -3.09
CA SER A 44 14.06 -14.69 -3.66
C SER A 44 13.98 -14.42 -5.17
N SER A 45 14.89 -13.62 -5.71
CA SER A 45 14.88 -13.20 -7.12
C SER A 45 15.55 -14.18 -8.08
N VAL A 46 16.41 -15.09 -7.59
CA VAL A 46 17.16 -16.06 -8.43
C VAL A 46 16.25 -16.94 -9.30
N ASP A 47 14.99 -17.17 -8.91
CA ASP A 47 14.05 -18.03 -9.65
C ASP A 47 13.13 -17.29 -10.64
N SER A 48 13.23 -15.95 -10.76
CA SER A 48 12.22 -15.13 -11.44
C SER A 48 12.77 -14.41 -12.67
N GLU A 49 12.80 -15.08 -13.83
CA GLU A 49 12.95 -14.40 -15.12
C GLU A 49 11.73 -13.52 -15.42
N ASP A 50 11.98 -12.28 -15.87
CA ASP A 50 10.93 -11.41 -16.41
C ASP A 50 10.31 -12.06 -17.66
N LYS A 51 9.13 -12.67 -17.49
CA LYS A 51 8.40 -13.31 -18.57
C LYS A 51 7.21 -12.46 -18.96
N ILE A 52 7.09 -12.19 -20.26
CA ILE A 52 5.84 -11.72 -20.83
C ILE A 52 4.86 -12.88 -20.70
N VAL A 53 3.86 -12.70 -19.85
CA VAL A 53 2.78 -13.65 -19.66
C VAL A 53 1.69 -13.34 -20.67
N TYR A 54 1.47 -14.30 -21.56
CA TYR A 54 0.35 -14.32 -22.46
C TYR A 54 -0.84 -14.99 -21.76
N ASP A 55 -2.05 -14.69 -22.22
CA ASP A 55 -3.22 -15.40 -21.73
C ASP A 55 -3.25 -16.80 -22.36
N ASP A 56 -2.94 -17.83 -21.58
CA ASP A 56 -2.91 -19.21 -22.07
C ASP A 56 -4.31 -19.75 -22.44
N GLN A 57 -5.39 -19.03 -22.11
CA GLN A 57 -6.77 -19.47 -22.32
C GLN A 57 -7.68 -18.37 -22.87
N ALA A 58 -7.68 -18.22 -24.19
CA ALA A 58 -8.72 -17.47 -24.90
C ALA A 58 -10.10 -18.06 -24.59
N ARG A 59 -11.07 -17.20 -24.23
CA ARG A 59 -12.44 -17.62 -23.89
C ARG A 59 -13.41 -17.07 -24.92
N LYS A 60 -14.29 -17.92 -25.45
CA LYS A 60 -15.37 -17.46 -26.33
C LYS A 60 -16.30 -16.54 -25.56
N TYR A 61 -16.63 -15.38 -26.13
CA TYR A 61 -17.55 -14.42 -25.53
C TYR A 61 -18.93 -15.03 -25.27
N SER A 62 -19.42 -15.86 -26.21
CA SER A 62 -20.68 -16.61 -26.10
C SER A 62 -20.77 -17.47 -24.84
N ASP A 63 -19.63 -17.97 -24.35
CA ASP A 63 -19.60 -18.97 -23.29
C ASP A 63 -19.41 -18.32 -21.91
N ILE A 64 -19.11 -17.02 -21.85
CA ILE A 64 -18.85 -16.30 -20.58
C ILE A 64 -20.00 -16.40 -19.58
N PRO A 65 -21.28 -16.23 -19.98
CA PRO A 65 -22.41 -16.38 -19.05
C PRO A 65 -22.49 -17.78 -18.43
N SER A 66 -21.98 -18.80 -19.12
CA SER A 66 -22.11 -20.23 -18.77
C SER A 66 -20.85 -20.89 -18.24
N SER A 67 -19.65 -20.32 -18.46
CA SER A 67 -18.35 -20.95 -18.20
C SER A 67 -17.69 -20.55 -16.88
N LEU A 68 -18.10 -19.44 -16.26
CA LEU A 68 -17.47 -18.90 -15.05
C LEU A 68 -18.14 -19.42 -13.76
N VAL A 69 -18.33 -20.74 -13.67
CA VAL A 69 -19.13 -21.39 -12.61
C VAL A 69 -18.32 -21.62 -11.34
N TYR A 70 -18.27 -20.60 -10.49
CA TYR A 70 -18.12 -20.80 -9.04
C TYR A 70 -19.42 -20.43 -8.29
N ILE A 71 -20.42 -19.90 -8.98
CA ILE A 71 -21.63 -19.33 -8.36
C ILE A 71 -22.74 -20.37 -8.24
N LYS A 72 -23.22 -20.61 -7.02
CA LYS A 72 -24.32 -21.57 -6.74
C LYS A 72 -25.69 -21.06 -7.19
N GLY A 73 -25.85 -19.74 -7.33
CA GLY A 73 -27.06 -19.12 -7.87
C GLY A 73 -26.97 -17.60 -7.94
N TYR A 74 -27.67 -17.00 -8.91
CA TYR A 74 -27.75 -15.56 -9.08
C TYR A 74 -29.00 -15.00 -8.39
N LYS A 75 -28.83 -13.92 -7.63
CA LYS A 75 -29.93 -13.11 -7.07
C LYS A 75 -29.88 -11.75 -7.75
N ILE A 76 -30.78 -11.54 -8.71
CA ILE A 76 -30.76 -10.34 -9.56
C ILE A 76 -32.00 -9.50 -9.27
N ALA A 77 -31.80 -8.23 -8.96
CA ALA A 77 -32.87 -7.24 -8.95
C ALA A 77 -32.65 -6.23 -10.07
N TYR A 78 -33.69 -5.83 -10.78
CA TYR A 78 -33.56 -4.83 -11.83
C TYR A 78 -34.65 -3.77 -11.78
N THR A 79 -34.30 -2.58 -12.23
CA THR A 79 -35.21 -1.44 -12.37
C THR A 79 -34.94 -0.72 -13.67
N ALA A 80 -35.98 -0.15 -14.27
CA ALA A 80 -35.91 0.62 -15.50
C ALA A 80 -36.97 1.74 -15.47
N PRO A 81 -36.70 2.90 -16.11
CA PRO A 81 -37.70 3.93 -16.30
C PRO A 81 -38.95 3.37 -16.98
N SER A 82 -40.13 3.86 -16.60
CA SER A 82 -41.42 3.38 -17.11
C SER A 82 -41.51 3.37 -18.64
N ALA A 83 -40.87 4.32 -19.30
CA ALA A 83 -40.82 4.43 -20.77
C ALA A 83 -40.07 3.27 -21.45
N VAL A 84 -39.10 2.66 -20.75
CA VAL A 84 -38.15 1.68 -21.28
C VAL A 84 -38.33 0.31 -20.60
N PHE A 85 -39.21 0.22 -19.61
CA PHE A 85 -39.40 -0.98 -18.81
C PHE A 85 -39.76 -2.21 -19.65
N ALA A 86 -40.61 -2.06 -20.68
CA ALA A 86 -41.04 -3.18 -21.51
C ALA A 86 -39.87 -3.79 -22.31
N SER A 87 -38.97 -2.96 -22.87
CA SER A 87 -37.78 -3.48 -23.58
C SER A 87 -36.77 -4.09 -22.61
N CYS A 88 -36.57 -3.47 -21.45
CA CYS A 88 -35.69 -4.01 -20.41
C CYS A 88 -36.21 -5.34 -19.82
N ASP A 89 -37.51 -5.51 -19.63
CA ASP A 89 -38.09 -6.77 -19.13
C ASP A 89 -37.87 -7.93 -20.13
N VAL A 90 -37.95 -7.67 -21.44
CA VAL A 90 -37.61 -8.65 -22.47
C VAL A 90 -36.14 -9.06 -22.39
N ILE A 91 -35.23 -8.09 -22.23
CA ILE A 91 -33.79 -8.34 -22.06
C ILE A 91 -33.56 -9.19 -20.80
N MET A 92 -34.16 -8.81 -19.68
CA MET A 92 -33.96 -9.50 -18.40
C MET A 92 -34.53 -10.92 -18.38
N LYS A 93 -35.64 -11.18 -19.09
CA LYS A 93 -36.14 -12.54 -19.32
C LYS A 93 -35.16 -13.39 -20.15
N ALA A 94 -34.55 -12.82 -21.18
CA ALA A 94 -33.51 -13.48 -21.95
C ALA A 94 -32.25 -13.74 -21.12
N VAL A 95 -31.87 -12.82 -20.23
CA VAL A 95 -30.79 -13.00 -19.24
C VAL A 95 -31.10 -14.16 -18.31
N GLN A 96 -32.33 -14.22 -17.77
CA GLN A 96 -32.77 -15.31 -16.90
C GLN A 96 -32.69 -16.67 -17.61
N ALA A 97 -33.10 -16.73 -18.88
CA ALA A 97 -33.01 -17.95 -19.69
C ALA A 97 -31.56 -18.38 -19.95
N THR A 98 -30.66 -17.42 -20.22
CA THR A 98 -29.25 -17.69 -20.51
C THR A 98 -28.48 -18.16 -19.27
N LEU A 99 -28.62 -17.45 -18.15
CA LEU A 99 -27.96 -17.79 -16.87
C LEU A 99 -28.59 -19.04 -16.22
N GLY A 100 -29.90 -19.24 -16.44
CA GLY A 100 -30.69 -20.35 -15.89
C GLY A 100 -30.34 -21.74 -16.44
N LYS A 101 -29.57 -21.84 -17.52
CA LYS A 101 -29.16 -23.14 -18.11
C LYS A 101 -28.31 -23.97 -17.14
N ASN A 102 -27.43 -23.32 -16.38
CA ASN A 102 -26.45 -24.00 -15.52
C ASN A 102 -26.57 -23.61 -14.04
N THR A 103 -27.37 -22.60 -13.69
CA THR A 103 -27.44 -22.06 -12.32
C THR A 103 -28.86 -21.65 -11.92
N LYS A 104 -29.16 -21.62 -10.61
CA LYS A 104 -30.45 -21.12 -10.10
C LYS A 104 -30.46 -19.59 -10.15
N VAL A 105 -31.35 -18.99 -10.93
CA VAL A 105 -31.50 -17.54 -11.05
C VAL A 105 -32.81 -17.09 -10.40
N THR A 106 -32.70 -16.26 -9.36
CA THR A 106 -33.85 -15.56 -8.76
C THR A 106 -33.82 -14.13 -9.26
N MET A 107 -34.87 -13.71 -9.97
CA MET A 107 -34.93 -12.38 -10.58
C MET A 107 -36.17 -11.62 -10.11
N VAL A 108 -36.02 -10.37 -9.69
CA VAL A 108 -37.13 -9.53 -9.20
C VAL A 108 -37.06 -8.14 -9.85
N SER A 109 -38.18 -7.69 -10.43
CA SER A 109 -38.33 -6.30 -10.88
C SER A 109 -38.68 -5.39 -9.68
N GLN A 110 -38.01 -4.24 -9.57
CA GLN A 110 -38.27 -3.25 -8.53
C GLN A 110 -38.63 -1.88 -9.16
N PRO A 111 -39.49 -1.09 -8.51
CA PRO A 111 -40.02 0.15 -9.08
C PRO A 111 -38.97 1.27 -9.18
N ASP A 112 -38.00 1.27 -8.27
CA ASP A 112 -36.98 2.31 -8.17
C ASP A 112 -35.63 1.77 -7.72
N GLU A 113 -34.60 2.59 -7.91
CA GLU A 113 -33.22 2.28 -7.55
C GLU A 113 -33.03 1.99 -6.06
N ASN A 114 -33.71 2.74 -5.17
CA ASN A 114 -33.57 2.52 -3.73
C ASN A 114 -34.19 1.19 -3.33
N SER A 115 -35.30 0.79 -3.94
CA SER A 115 -35.88 -0.54 -3.75
C SER A 115 -34.93 -1.66 -4.20
N VAL A 116 -34.24 -1.51 -5.34
CA VAL A 116 -33.20 -2.47 -5.77
C VAL A 116 -32.10 -2.61 -4.71
N VAL A 117 -31.57 -1.47 -4.22
CA VAL A 117 -30.51 -1.48 -3.20
C VAL A 117 -31.00 -2.09 -1.89
N SER A 118 -32.22 -1.77 -1.45
CA SER A 118 -32.80 -2.32 -0.22
C SER A 118 -33.01 -3.83 -0.31
N TRP A 119 -33.48 -4.33 -1.46
CA TRP A 119 -33.64 -5.76 -1.71
C TRP A 119 -32.29 -6.48 -1.71
N LEU A 120 -31.28 -5.90 -2.36
CA LEU A 120 -29.92 -6.46 -2.35
C LEU A 120 -29.34 -6.52 -0.93
N ARG A 121 -29.56 -5.48 -0.11
CA ARG A 121 -29.16 -5.47 1.31
C ARG A 121 -29.88 -6.57 2.09
N GLN A 122 -31.19 -6.73 1.90
CA GLN A 122 -31.97 -7.78 2.57
C GLN A 122 -31.55 -9.19 2.14
N GLN A 123 -31.11 -9.37 0.89
CA GLN A 123 -30.65 -10.66 0.38
C GLN A 123 -29.20 -11.00 0.78
N TYR A 124 -28.46 -10.02 1.30
CA TYR A 124 -27.04 -10.11 1.67
C TYR A 124 -26.81 -10.11 3.20
N ILE A 125 -27.70 -9.48 3.96
CA ILE A 125 -27.67 -9.41 5.42
C ILE A 125 -28.69 -10.42 5.93
N ASP A 126 -28.26 -11.43 6.69
CA ASP A 126 -29.20 -12.33 7.38
C ASP A 126 -30.15 -11.51 8.25
N GLU A 127 -31.36 -12.02 8.54
CA GLU A 127 -32.44 -11.33 9.26
C GLU A 127 -32.01 -10.72 10.62
N ASN A 128 -30.83 -11.08 11.14
CA ASN A 128 -30.23 -10.61 12.39
C ASN A 128 -29.16 -9.49 12.25
N GLY A 129 -28.86 -8.99 11.05
CA GLY A 129 -27.92 -7.86 10.89
C GLY A 129 -26.42 -8.22 11.00
N ASN A 130 -26.08 -9.50 11.13
CA ASN A 130 -24.70 -9.97 11.19
C ASN A 130 -24.20 -10.41 9.82
N SER A 131 -23.02 -9.95 9.41
CA SER A 131 -22.22 -10.63 8.39
C SER A 131 -21.48 -11.77 9.09
N ASP A 132 -21.91 -13.02 8.91
CA ASP A 132 -21.40 -14.18 9.69
C ASP A 132 -19.94 -14.60 9.36
N SER A 133 -19.12 -13.69 8.85
CA SER A 133 -17.71 -13.91 8.68
C SER A 133 -16.94 -12.59 8.61
N ILE A 134 -15.97 -12.42 9.51
CA ILE A 134 -14.91 -11.40 9.41
C ILE A 134 -14.12 -11.55 8.09
N PHE A 135 -14.17 -12.74 7.48
CA PHE A 135 -13.73 -13.05 6.12
C PHE A 135 -14.95 -13.31 5.24
N GLY A 136 -15.55 -12.24 4.71
CA GLY A 136 -16.79 -12.15 3.90
C GLY A 136 -17.45 -13.44 3.39
N ASN A 137 -18.77 -13.48 3.52
CA ASN A 137 -19.65 -14.62 3.21
C ASN A 137 -19.15 -15.47 2.03
N SER A 138 -18.84 -16.74 2.30
CA SER A 138 -18.52 -17.75 1.29
C SER A 138 -19.76 -18.24 0.53
N ASP A 139 -20.91 -17.59 0.76
CA ASP A 139 -22.08 -17.73 -0.10
C ASP A 139 -21.74 -17.17 -1.47
N LEU A 140 -21.38 -18.11 -2.35
CA LEU A 140 -21.07 -17.90 -3.76
C LEU A 140 -22.30 -17.39 -4.55
N SER A 141 -23.32 -16.81 -3.92
CA SER A 141 -24.44 -16.17 -4.60
C SER A 141 -24.14 -14.69 -4.84
N ALA A 142 -23.94 -14.31 -6.11
CA ALA A 142 -23.77 -12.93 -6.50
C ALA A 142 -25.11 -12.19 -6.43
N GLY A 143 -25.24 -11.23 -5.50
CA GLY A 143 -26.30 -10.23 -5.52
C GLY A 143 -25.94 -9.15 -6.54
N VAL A 144 -26.72 -9.02 -7.61
CA VAL A 144 -26.49 -8.03 -8.67
C VAL A 144 -27.74 -7.20 -8.92
N GLY A 145 -27.63 -5.88 -8.75
CA GLY A 145 -28.62 -4.89 -9.11
C GLY A 145 -28.36 -4.35 -10.51
N VAL A 146 -29.35 -4.41 -11.40
CA VAL A 146 -29.28 -3.85 -12.75
C VAL A 146 -30.16 -2.61 -12.82
N ILE A 147 -29.55 -1.45 -13.03
CA ILE A 147 -30.26 -0.18 -13.15
C ILE A 147 -30.15 0.27 -14.61
N PHE A 148 -31.24 0.17 -15.35
CA PHE A 148 -31.29 0.70 -16.71
C PHE A 148 -31.52 2.21 -16.67
N ALA A 149 -30.73 2.97 -17.42
CA ALA A 149 -30.93 4.40 -17.61
C ALA A 149 -31.57 4.70 -18.97
N ASP A 150 -31.17 3.96 -20.00
CA ASP A 150 -31.70 4.07 -21.35
C ASP A 150 -31.56 2.74 -22.11
N SER A 151 -32.51 2.44 -22.98
CA SER A 151 -32.46 1.32 -23.93
C SER A 151 -33.16 1.77 -25.20
N SER A 152 -32.42 2.51 -26.03
CA SER A 152 -32.84 2.84 -27.38
C SER A 152 -32.56 1.66 -28.31
N SER A 153 -32.94 1.76 -29.59
CA SER A 153 -32.53 0.75 -30.57
C SER A 153 -31.02 0.75 -30.78
N THR A 154 -30.31 1.88 -30.60
CA THR A 154 -28.89 2.01 -30.93
C THR A 154 -27.96 2.09 -29.72
N SER A 155 -28.49 2.35 -28.53
CA SER A 155 -27.71 2.54 -27.30
C SER A 155 -28.40 1.91 -26.09
N LEU A 156 -27.64 1.10 -25.36
CA LEU A 156 -28.02 0.58 -24.05
C LEU A 156 -27.14 1.23 -22.97
N LYS A 157 -27.76 1.85 -21.97
CA LYS A 157 -27.08 2.43 -20.81
C LYS A 157 -27.63 1.81 -19.54
N TYR A 158 -26.76 1.10 -18.82
CA TYR A 158 -27.11 0.50 -17.54
C TYR A 158 -25.96 0.61 -16.54
N THR A 159 -26.28 0.42 -15.26
CA THR A 159 -25.33 0.38 -14.16
C THR A 159 -25.54 -0.91 -13.39
N LEU A 160 -24.46 -1.66 -13.20
CA LEU A 160 -24.45 -2.85 -12.35
C LEU A 160 -23.99 -2.47 -10.95
N ARG A 161 -24.80 -2.82 -9.95
CA ARG A 161 -24.45 -2.73 -8.53
C ARG A 161 -24.26 -4.12 -7.97
N THR A 162 -23.15 -4.34 -7.30
CA THR A 162 -22.78 -5.64 -6.74
C THR A 162 -22.70 -5.53 -5.23
N THR A 163 -23.02 -6.63 -4.54
CA THR A 163 -22.88 -6.72 -3.08
C THR A 163 -21.49 -7.16 -2.63
N LYS A 164 -20.57 -7.50 -3.54
CA LYS A 164 -19.19 -7.82 -3.17
C LYS A 164 -18.36 -6.55 -3.00
N GLU A 165 -17.97 -6.26 -1.77
CA GLU A 165 -17.16 -5.08 -1.40
C GLU A 165 -15.74 -5.08 -1.99
N THR A 166 -15.26 -6.24 -2.46
CA THR A 166 -13.89 -6.42 -2.96
C THR A 166 -13.72 -6.17 -4.46
N LEU A 167 -14.74 -5.67 -5.15
CA LEU A 167 -14.64 -5.31 -6.56
C LEU A 167 -14.13 -3.88 -6.74
N PHE A 168 -13.12 -3.72 -7.59
CA PHE A 168 -12.61 -2.42 -8.01
C PHE A 168 -13.72 -1.63 -8.71
N GLN A 169 -13.77 -0.31 -8.54
CA GLN A 169 -14.74 0.50 -9.27
C GLN A 169 -14.31 0.62 -10.73
N THR A 170 -15.25 0.43 -11.67
CA THR A 170 -14.97 0.60 -13.11
C THR A 170 -14.70 2.06 -13.50
N SER A 171 -14.94 3.01 -12.61
CA SER A 171 -14.67 4.44 -12.78
C SER A 171 -13.30 4.88 -12.24
N GLU A 172 -12.58 4.00 -11.55
CA GLU A 172 -11.21 4.30 -11.16
C GLU A 172 -10.32 4.13 -12.40
N ASP A 173 -9.63 5.20 -12.80
CA ASP A 173 -8.55 5.15 -13.77
C ASP A 173 -7.39 4.35 -13.15
N THR A 174 -7.50 3.03 -13.14
CA THR A 174 -6.40 2.18 -12.68
C THR A 174 -5.26 2.35 -13.67
N VAL A 175 -4.16 2.94 -13.22
CA VAL A 175 -2.94 3.10 -14.00
C VAL A 175 -2.48 1.71 -14.45
N TYR A 176 -2.23 1.58 -15.75
CA TYR A 176 -1.73 0.36 -16.38
C TYR A 176 -0.50 -0.15 -15.59
N GLY A 177 -0.57 -1.35 -15.00
CA GLY A 177 0.55 -1.99 -14.30
C GLY A 177 0.56 -1.96 -12.76
N GLU A 178 -0.25 -1.15 -12.07
CA GLU A 178 -0.30 -1.19 -10.59
C GLU A 178 -1.09 -2.38 -10.03
N GLN A 179 -2.13 -2.81 -10.75
CA GLN A 179 -3.04 -3.89 -10.35
C GLN A 179 -3.01 -5.11 -11.28
N SER A 180 -1.91 -5.30 -12.00
CA SER A 180 -1.67 -6.49 -12.84
C SER A 180 -1.40 -7.75 -12.01
N SER A 181 -2.20 -7.98 -10.97
CA SER A 181 -2.38 -9.31 -10.43
C SER A 181 -3.54 -9.93 -11.18
N GLY A 182 -3.43 -11.20 -11.57
CA GLY A 182 -4.56 -11.96 -12.09
C GLY A 182 -5.80 -11.95 -11.16
N MET A 183 -5.65 -11.44 -9.94
CA MET A 183 -6.68 -11.20 -8.93
C MET A 183 -7.79 -10.26 -9.41
N GLY A 184 -7.51 -9.19 -10.17
CA GLY A 184 -8.56 -8.26 -10.63
C GLY A 184 -9.61 -8.94 -11.50
N LEU A 185 -9.17 -9.58 -12.58
CA LEU A 185 -10.06 -10.37 -13.44
C LEU A 185 -10.70 -11.53 -12.67
N TYR A 186 -9.95 -12.22 -11.81
CA TYR A 186 -10.49 -13.30 -10.98
C TYR A 186 -11.63 -12.81 -10.06
N LEU A 187 -11.52 -11.62 -9.47
CA LEU A 187 -12.58 -11.02 -8.65
C LEU A 187 -13.82 -10.71 -9.49
N TYR A 188 -13.66 -10.14 -10.68
CA TYR A 188 -14.75 -9.89 -11.63
C TYR A 188 -15.40 -11.17 -12.17
N GLN A 189 -14.64 -12.26 -12.30
CA GLN A 189 -15.14 -13.58 -12.71
C GLN A 189 -15.87 -14.29 -11.56
N SER A 190 -15.22 -14.38 -10.39
CA SER A 190 -15.76 -15.05 -9.20
C SER A 190 -16.93 -14.28 -8.56
N SER A 191 -17.08 -13.00 -8.84
CA SER A 191 -18.25 -12.20 -8.46
C SER A 191 -19.45 -12.39 -9.37
N GLY A 192 -19.29 -13.00 -10.56
CA GLY A 192 -20.37 -13.14 -11.53
C GLY A 192 -20.71 -11.84 -12.25
N PHE A 193 -20.02 -10.73 -11.94
CA PHE A 193 -20.22 -9.45 -12.61
C PHE A 193 -20.09 -9.60 -14.13
N LEU A 194 -19.01 -10.23 -14.60
CA LEU A 194 -18.77 -10.42 -16.04
C LEU A 194 -19.83 -11.32 -16.70
N SER A 195 -20.34 -12.32 -15.98
CA SER A 195 -21.36 -13.21 -16.51
C SER A 195 -22.71 -12.51 -16.70
N VAL A 196 -23.10 -11.65 -15.75
CA VAL A 196 -24.33 -10.85 -15.84
C VAL A 196 -24.19 -9.76 -16.89
N GLN A 197 -23.04 -9.08 -16.92
CA GLN A 197 -22.72 -8.07 -17.94
C GLN A 197 -22.80 -8.66 -19.35
N ALA A 198 -22.08 -9.76 -19.59
CA ALA A 198 -22.14 -10.46 -20.87
C ALA A 198 -23.57 -10.92 -21.18
N ALA A 199 -24.30 -11.52 -20.23
CA ALA A 199 -25.67 -11.96 -20.48
C ALA A 199 -26.60 -10.81 -20.91
N ILE A 200 -26.48 -9.61 -20.31
CA ILE A 200 -27.27 -8.43 -20.67
C ILE A 200 -26.91 -7.94 -22.08
N ASP A 201 -25.62 -7.79 -22.37
CA ASP A 201 -25.14 -7.31 -23.66
C ASP A 201 -25.55 -8.28 -24.80
N GLN A 202 -25.38 -9.59 -24.57
CA GLN A 202 -25.80 -10.63 -25.51
C GLN A 202 -27.32 -10.65 -25.71
N ALA A 203 -28.09 -10.50 -24.63
CA ALA A 203 -29.55 -10.45 -24.70
C ALA A 203 -30.05 -9.19 -25.44
N TYR A 204 -29.41 -8.04 -25.25
CA TYR A 204 -29.73 -6.82 -25.97
C TYR A 204 -29.44 -6.95 -27.47
N LEU A 205 -28.27 -7.47 -27.84
CA LEU A 205 -27.90 -7.71 -29.24
C LEU A 205 -28.86 -8.68 -29.93
N ALA A 206 -29.26 -9.76 -29.26
CA ALA A 206 -30.19 -10.73 -29.81
C ALA A 206 -31.63 -10.19 -29.93
N SER A 207 -32.13 -9.49 -28.90
CA SER A 207 -33.54 -9.08 -28.83
C SER A 207 -33.86 -7.78 -29.57
N GLN A 208 -32.96 -6.78 -29.53
CA GLN A 208 -33.20 -5.45 -30.11
C GLN A 208 -32.56 -5.30 -31.50
N GLN A 209 -31.39 -5.91 -31.70
CA GLN A 209 -30.62 -5.78 -32.94
C GLN A 209 -30.75 -7.00 -33.86
N GLY A 210 -31.23 -8.14 -33.35
CA GLY A 210 -31.27 -9.40 -34.11
C GLY A 210 -29.89 -9.94 -34.46
N ILE A 211 -28.83 -9.49 -33.77
CA ILE A 211 -27.45 -9.88 -34.02
C ILE A 211 -27.13 -11.11 -33.14
N SER A 212 -26.90 -12.25 -33.78
CA SER A 212 -26.30 -13.40 -33.12
C SER A 212 -24.80 -13.22 -33.03
N ILE A 213 -24.23 -13.38 -31.83
CA ILE A 213 -22.80 -13.27 -31.62
C ILE A 213 -22.09 -14.46 -32.28
N PRO A 214 -21.14 -14.20 -33.19
CA PRO A 214 -20.34 -15.25 -33.79
C PRO A 214 -19.48 -16.00 -32.76
N GLU A 215 -19.33 -17.31 -32.94
CA GLU A 215 -18.51 -18.16 -32.04
C GLU A 215 -17.01 -17.84 -32.08
N ASN A 216 -16.54 -17.04 -33.04
CA ASN A 216 -15.15 -16.63 -33.19
C ASN A 216 -14.78 -15.37 -32.41
N VAL A 217 -15.72 -14.76 -31.67
CA VAL A 217 -15.42 -13.63 -30.78
C VAL A 217 -14.84 -14.17 -29.48
N VAL A 218 -13.56 -13.89 -29.22
CA VAL A 218 -12.86 -14.31 -28.00
C VAL A 218 -12.48 -13.11 -27.14
N ILE A 219 -12.46 -13.33 -25.83
CA ILE A 219 -11.89 -12.42 -24.85
C ILE A 219 -10.57 -13.01 -24.39
N GLU A 220 -9.54 -12.18 -24.44
CA GLU A 220 -8.18 -12.46 -23.97
C GLU A 220 -7.68 -11.30 -23.13
N LYS A 221 -6.83 -11.59 -22.15
CA LYS A 221 -6.08 -10.57 -21.45
C LYS A 221 -5.01 -10.01 -22.36
N LEU A 222 -4.77 -8.70 -22.26
CA LEU A 222 -3.57 -8.13 -22.85
C LEU A 222 -2.34 -8.78 -22.21
N PRO A 223 -1.32 -9.14 -23.01
CA PRO A 223 -0.08 -9.69 -22.47
C PRO A 223 0.56 -8.65 -21.54
N TYR A 224 1.08 -9.12 -20.42
CA TYR A 224 1.71 -8.26 -19.42
C TYR A 224 3.04 -8.85 -18.94
N LEU A 225 3.92 -7.98 -18.47
CA LEU A 225 5.17 -8.39 -17.82
C LEU A 225 4.85 -8.92 -16.43
N SER A 226 5.05 -10.22 -16.21
CA SER A 226 4.87 -10.83 -14.89
C SER A 226 6.06 -10.47 -14.01
N THR A 227 5.94 -9.35 -13.32
CA THR A 227 6.81 -9.03 -12.19
C THR A 227 6.29 -9.76 -10.93
N THR A 228 6.25 -11.09 -10.98
CA THR A 228 5.93 -11.98 -9.84
C THR A 228 7.03 -12.00 -8.78
N GLN A 229 7.92 -11.00 -8.78
CA GLN A 229 8.89 -10.84 -7.73
C GLN A 229 8.18 -10.14 -6.56
N PHE A 230 7.88 -10.91 -5.51
CA PHE A 230 7.62 -10.31 -4.21
C PHE A 230 8.86 -9.51 -3.83
N ASN A 231 8.78 -8.19 -3.99
CA ASN A 231 9.91 -7.32 -3.71
C ASN A 231 9.97 -7.14 -2.18
N LEU A 232 10.69 -8.05 -1.53
CA LEU A 232 10.97 -8.05 -0.09
C LEU A 232 11.53 -6.70 0.34
N VAL A 233 12.40 -6.08 -0.47
CA VAL A 233 12.92 -4.75 -0.19
C VAL A 233 11.76 -3.76 -0.11
N LYS A 234 10.91 -3.63 -1.13
CA LYS A 234 9.76 -2.70 -1.10
C LYS A 234 8.85 -2.93 0.11
N SER A 235 8.60 -4.19 0.49
CA SER A 235 7.70 -4.51 1.60
C SER A 235 8.32 -4.31 2.98
N LEU A 236 9.60 -4.61 3.17
CA LEU A 236 10.26 -4.61 4.49
C LEU A 236 11.12 -3.38 4.76
N LEU A 237 11.49 -2.63 3.73
CA LEU A 237 12.33 -1.43 3.84
C LEU A 237 11.83 -0.42 4.88
N PRO A 238 10.53 -0.10 5.00
CA PRO A 238 10.04 0.84 6.02
C PRO A 238 10.34 0.38 7.45
N TYR A 239 10.13 -0.90 7.72
CA TYR A 239 10.38 -1.53 9.01
C TYR A 239 11.89 -1.62 9.28
N ILE A 240 12.68 -1.97 8.28
CA ILE A 240 14.14 -2.05 8.39
C ILE A 240 14.75 -0.66 8.63
N VAL A 241 14.29 0.39 7.95
CA VAL A 241 14.71 1.78 8.22
C VAL A 241 14.38 2.15 9.66
N THR A 242 13.13 1.92 10.08
CA THR A 242 12.67 2.27 11.43
C THR A 242 13.49 1.54 12.50
N LEU A 243 13.77 0.25 12.32
CA LEU A 243 14.57 -0.55 13.24
C LEU A 243 16.04 -0.15 13.26
N SER A 244 16.65 0.00 12.08
CA SER A 244 18.09 0.22 11.92
C SER A 244 18.55 1.52 12.56
N PHE A 245 17.86 2.63 12.29
CA PHE A 245 18.34 3.95 12.72
C PHE A 245 18.04 4.26 14.19
N THR A 246 17.22 3.44 14.86
CA THR A 246 16.88 3.60 16.29
C THR A 246 18.05 3.30 17.22
N PHE A 247 19.05 2.52 16.79
CA PHE A 247 20.15 2.10 17.68
C PHE A 247 21.06 3.23 18.18
N VAL A 248 21.05 4.40 17.54
CA VAL A 248 21.74 5.61 18.03
C VAL A 248 20.88 6.39 19.03
N MET A 249 19.57 6.14 19.08
CA MET A 249 18.65 6.83 19.99
C MET A 249 19.02 6.62 21.46
N PRO A 250 19.41 5.43 21.95
CA PRO A 250 19.93 5.21 23.30
C PRO A 250 21.06 6.14 23.72
N SER A 251 22.11 6.25 22.90
CA SER A 251 23.29 7.06 23.24
C SER A 251 22.98 8.55 23.16
N LEU A 252 22.19 8.95 22.17
CA LEU A 252 21.81 10.34 21.94
C LEU A 252 20.82 10.85 22.98
N MET A 253 19.67 10.19 23.11
CA MET A 253 18.61 10.61 24.02
C MET A 253 19.03 10.44 25.49
N GLY A 254 19.70 9.34 25.83
CA GLY A 254 20.24 9.12 27.18
C GLY A 254 21.25 10.20 27.55
N GLY A 255 22.21 10.49 26.67
CA GLY A 255 23.21 11.53 26.88
C GLY A 255 22.61 12.93 27.02
N LEU A 256 21.61 13.28 26.20
CA LEU A 256 20.93 14.57 26.27
C LEU A 256 20.18 14.79 27.59
N VAL A 257 19.46 13.76 28.06
CA VAL A 257 18.68 13.85 29.30
C VAL A 257 19.60 13.80 30.52
N GLU A 258 20.66 12.99 30.50
CA GLU A 258 21.70 13.01 31.54
C GLU A 258 22.39 14.37 31.63
N GLU A 259 22.75 14.98 30.51
CA GLU A 259 23.39 16.30 30.50
C GLU A 259 22.45 17.42 30.97
N LYS A 260 21.16 17.30 30.65
CA LYS A 260 20.11 18.21 31.12
C LYS A 260 19.92 18.11 32.64
N THR A 261 19.92 16.90 33.19
CA THR A 261 19.57 16.62 34.60
C THR A 261 20.74 16.78 35.55
N SER A 262 21.96 16.46 35.10
CA SER A 262 23.20 16.66 35.86
C SER A 262 23.60 18.14 36.02
N GLY A 263 22.93 19.06 35.29
CA GLY A 263 23.29 20.48 35.28
C GLY A 263 24.56 20.80 34.49
N ILE A 264 25.20 19.81 33.84
CA ILE A 264 26.40 20.02 33.01
C ILE A 264 26.13 21.06 31.92
N LYS A 265 24.93 21.04 31.33
CA LYS A 265 24.55 22.03 30.31
C LYS A 265 24.56 23.47 30.85
N GLU A 266 24.05 23.69 32.07
CA GLU A 266 24.03 25.01 32.70
C GLU A 266 25.43 25.42 33.18
N MET A 267 26.22 24.48 33.71
CA MET A 267 27.62 24.71 34.02
C MET A 267 28.41 25.17 32.79
N MET A 268 28.22 24.54 31.63
CA MET A 268 28.88 24.94 30.38
C MET A 268 28.43 26.35 29.95
N LYS A 269 27.16 26.73 30.14
CA LYS A 269 26.70 28.10 29.88
C LYS A 269 27.37 29.11 30.82
N MET A 270 27.51 28.79 32.11
CA MET A 270 28.22 29.64 33.08
C MET A 270 29.70 29.84 32.72
N MET A 271 30.33 28.84 32.11
CA MET A 271 31.70 28.94 31.58
C MET A 271 31.81 29.77 30.28
N GLY A 272 30.72 30.42 29.84
CA GLY A 272 30.69 31.30 28.66
C GLY A 272 30.34 30.60 27.36
N LEU A 273 29.86 29.35 27.40
CA LEU A 273 29.51 28.60 26.20
C LEU A 273 28.09 28.91 25.72
N LYS A 274 27.93 29.26 24.44
CA LYS A 274 26.61 29.53 23.84
C LYS A 274 25.79 28.24 23.73
N SER A 275 24.49 28.29 24.03
CA SER A 275 23.63 27.09 24.06
C SER A 275 23.53 26.35 22.72
N TRP A 276 23.63 27.06 21.57
CA TRP A 276 23.57 26.43 20.24
C TRP A 276 24.78 25.54 19.95
N VAL A 277 25.94 25.84 20.55
CA VAL A 277 27.18 25.07 20.38
C VAL A 277 27.00 23.65 20.88
N ASN A 278 26.21 23.46 21.94
CA ASN A 278 25.93 22.13 22.47
C ASN A 278 25.07 21.30 21.51
N TRP A 279 24.05 21.90 20.91
CA TRP A 279 23.20 21.23 19.91
C TRP A 279 24.00 20.81 18.68
N VAL A 280 24.88 21.70 18.18
CA VAL A 280 25.78 21.38 17.07
C VAL A 280 26.76 20.27 17.45
N ASN A 281 27.28 20.25 18.67
CA ASN A 281 28.14 19.17 19.12
C ASN A 281 27.45 17.80 19.12
N TRP A 282 26.22 17.71 19.63
CA TRP A 282 25.43 16.46 19.60
C TRP A 282 25.06 16.05 18.16
N LEU A 283 24.82 17.03 17.28
CA LEU A 283 24.59 16.76 15.86
C LEU A 283 25.84 16.17 15.22
N VAL A 284 27.02 16.79 15.39
CA VAL A 284 28.29 16.28 14.86
C VAL A 284 28.61 14.91 15.44
N TYR A 285 28.39 14.70 16.74
CA TYR A 285 28.57 13.40 17.39
C TYR A 285 27.76 12.28 16.74
N SER A 286 26.53 12.58 16.31
CA SER A 286 25.64 11.63 15.64
C SER A 286 26.06 11.43 14.18
N MET A 287 26.45 12.51 13.48
CA MET A 287 26.86 12.47 12.08
C MET A 287 28.13 11.66 11.83
N VAL A 288 29.06 11.61 12.79
CA VAL A 288 30.26 10.75 12.71
C VAL A 288 29.90 9.27 12.54
N VAL A 289 28.77 8.83 13.08
CA VAL A 289 28.25 7.46 12.90
C VAL A 289 27.38 7.36 11.66
N TYR A 290 26.47 8.32 11.46
CA TYR A 290 25.48 8.20 10.39
C TYR A 290 26.04 8.39 8.98
N ILE A 291 27.09 9.20 8.79
CA ILE A 291 27.70 9.37 7.45
C ILE A 291 28.23 8.05 6.88
N PRO A 292 29.10 7.28 7.58
CA PRO A 292 29.56 6.00 7.05
C PRO A 292 28.42 4.98 6.92
N VAL A 293 27.48 4.94 7.88
CA VAL A 293 26.32 4.04 7.81
C VAL A 293 25.47 4.31 6.57
N THR A 294 25.09 5.57 6.33
CA THR A 294 24.24 5.95 5.18
C THR A 294 24.95 5.73 3.84
N LEU A 295 26.27 5.92 3.76
CA LEU A 295 27.06 5.57 2.56
C LEU A 295 27.00 4.07 2.25
N VAL A 296 27.23 3.23 3.26
CA VAL A 296 27.20 1.76 3.09
C VAL A 296 25.78 1.28 2.77
N VAL A 297 24.77 1.77 3.48
CA VAL A 297 23.36 1.43 3.24
C VAL A 297 22.94 1.83 1.83
N THR A 298 23.34 3.02 1.36
CA THR A 298 23.05 3.44 -0.01
C THR A 298 23.73 2.51 -1.02
N GLY A 299 25.00 2.17 -0.79
CA GLY A 299 25.72 1.22 -1.64
C GLY A 299 25.02 -0.14 -1.72
N LEU A 300 24.55 -0.67 -0.59
CA LEU A 300 23.79 -1.93 -0.55
C LEU A 300 22.47 -1.86 -1.35
N LEU A 301 21.81 -0.70 -1.39
CA LEU A 301 20.53 -0.52 -2.06
C LEU A 301 20.63 -0.19 -3.55
N THR A 302 21.72 0.44 -4.00
CA THR A 302 21.87 0.92 -5.39
C THR A 302 22.91 0.15 -6.21
N ILE A 303 23.81 -0.59 -5.57
CA ILE A 303 24.79 -1.42 -6.30
C ILE A 303 24.17 -2.78 -6.56
N ASP A 304 24.25 -3.23 -7.80
CA ASP A 304 23.83 -4.58 -8.17
C ASP A 304 24.73 -5.63 -7.50
N THR A 305 24.11 -6.49 -6.71
CA THR A 305 24.78 -7.59 -6.00
C THR A 305 24.45 -8.97 -6.57
N GLY A 306 23.82 -9.03 -7.75
CA GLY A 306 23.62 -10.24 -8.54
C GLY A 306 22.20 -10.43 -9.10
N SER A 307 21.21 -9.67 -8.62
CA SER A 307 19.81 -9.75 -9.04
C SER A 307 19.21 -8.40 -9.48
N GLY A 308 20.08 -7.46 -9.84
CA GLY A 308 19.72 -6.07 -10.06
C GLY A 308 19.79 -5.24 -8.77
N PRO A 309 19.94 -3.91 -8.89
CA PRO A 309 19.90 -3.02 -7.73
C PRO A 309 18.50 -3.02 -7.10
N PRO A 310 18.38 -3.18 -5.76
CA PRO A 310 17.10 -3.08 -5.06
C PRO A 310 16.31 -1.80 -5.34
N ILE A 311 17.03 -0.70 -5.55
CA ILE A 311 16.49 0.60 -5.96
C ILE A 311 17.30 1.08 -7.18
N ASP A 312 16.67 1.10 -8.35
CA ASP A 312 17.29 1.56 -9.59
C ASP A 312 17.34 3.09 -9.69
N ALA A 313 18.13 3.73 -8.83
CA ALA A 313 18.27 5.18 -8.78
C ALA A 313 19.73 5.60 -8.60
N ASN A 314 20.03 6.83 -9.03
CA ASN A 314 21.35 7.41 -8.85
C ASN A 314 21.77 7.39 -7.37
N PHE A 315 22.94 6.78 -7.08
CA PHE A 315 23.53 6.68 -5.75
C PHE A 315 23.45 8.00 -4.96
N SER A 316 23.79 9.13 -5.60
CA SER A 316 23.80 10.44 -4.95
C SER A 316 22.43 10.87 -4.43
N ILE A 317 21.35 10.59 -5.15
CA ILE A 317 19.99 11.00 -4.76
C ILE A 317 19.56 10.19 -3.53
N VAL A 318 19.73 8.87 -3.59
CA VAL A 318 19.39 7.97 -2.48
C VAL A 318 20.21 8.32 -1.25
N TRP A 319 21.51 8.58 -1.42
CA TRP A 319 22.37 9.00 -0.31
C TRP A 319 21.93 10.31 0.33
N ILE A 320 21.62 11.34 -0.48
CA ILE A 320 21.12 12.62 0.03
C ILE A 320 19.82 12.43 0.82
N MET A 321 18.91 11.57 0.37
CA MET A 321 17.68 11.26 1.10
C MET A 321 17.95 10.64 2.47
N PHE A 322 18.80 9.61 2.54
CA PHE A 322 19.19 9.00 3.81
C PHE A 322 19.94 9.98 4.71
N PHE A 323 20.83 10.81 4.14
CA PHE A 323 21.55 11.83 4.88
C PHE A 323 20.61 12.87 5.51
N LEU A 324 19.67 13.43 4.73
CA LEU A 324 18.65 14.35 5.23
C LEU A 324 17.77 13.68 6.29
N PHE A 325 17.37 12.42 6.08
CA PHE A 325 16.64 11.63 7.06
C PHE A 325 17.39 11.56 8.40
N THR A 326 18.71 11.34 8.41
CA THR A 326 19.46 11.30 9.66
C THR A 326 19.54 12.66 10.38
N ILE A 327 19.57 13.78 9.64
CA ILE A 327 19.51 15.13 10.25
C ILE A 327 18.14 15.34 10.91
N VAL A 328 17.06 15.01 10.19
CA VAL A 328 15.69 15.13 10.69
C VAL A 328 15.49 14.21 11.90
N PHE A 329 16.00 12.97 11.86
CA PHE A 329 15.94 12.05 12.98
C PHE A 329 16.63 12.59 14.24
N VAL A 330 17.88 13.05 14.11
CA VAL A 330 18.64 13.58 15.25
C VAL A 330 17.95 14.81 15.87
N THR A 331 17.46 15.72 15.02
CA THR A 331 16.73 16.91 15.50
C THR A 331 15.37 16.56 16.12
N PHE A 332 14.70 15.52 15.61
CA PHE A 332 13.49 14.97 16.21
C PHE A 332 13.76 14.38 17.61
N VAL A 333 14.86 13.64 17.78
CA VAL A 333 15.30 13.14 19.09
C VAL A 333 15.63 14.30 20.05
N PHE A 334 16.21 15.40 19.56
CA PHE A 334 16.42 16.60 20.39
C PHE A 334 15.10 17.17 20.91
N ALA A 335 14.09 17.27 20.04
CA ALA A 335 12.77 17.74 20.45
C ALA A 335 12.13 16.79 21.48
N LEU A 336 12.15 15.48 21.23
CA LEU A 336 11.63 14.47 22.18
C LEU A 336 12.33 14.51 23.53
N SER A 337 13.67 14.68 23.56
CA SER A 337 14.44 14.72 24.81
C SER A 337 13.99 15.84 25.77
N SER A 338 13.36 16.90 25.25
CA SER A 338 12.91 18.03 26.05
C SER A 338 11.80 17.68 27.06
N PHE A 339 10.97 16.67 26.75
CA PHE A 339 9.85 16.24 27.59
C PHE A 339 10.26 15.38 28.79
N PHE A 340 11.49 14.86 28.81
CA PHE A 340 11.93 13.91 29.83
C PHE A 340 12.87 14.53 30.85
N THR A 341 12.82 13.99 32.07
CA THR A 341 13.67 14.37 33.22
C THR A 341 14.47 13.18 33.75
N ASN A 342 14.26 11.98 33.23
CA ASN A 342 15.03 10.78 33.58
C ASN A 342 15.48 10.10 32.28
N GLY A 343 16.78 9.84 32.15
CA GLY A 343 17.37 9.27 30.94
C GLY A 343 16.79 7.90 30.61
N THR A 344 16.65 7.01 31.59
CA THR A 344 16.13 5.66 31.37
C THR A 344 14.67 5.66 30.92
N ILE A 345 13.83 6.52 31.52
CA ILE A 345 12.42 6.67 31.12
C ILE A 345 12.32 7.25 29.70
N ALA A 346 13.17 8.24 29.39
CA ALA A 346 13.22 8.82 28.05
C ALA A 346 13.51 7.77 26.99
N LEU A 347 14.47 6.87 27.25
CA LEU A 347 14.81 5.79 26.34
C LEU A 347 13.63 4.84 26.11
N ILE A 348 13.07 4.28 27.18
CA ILE A 348 11.98 3.29 27.08
C ILE A 348 10.76 3.88 26.38
N VAL A 349 10.31 5.07 26.82
CA VAL A 349 9.11 5.71 26.26
C VAL A 349 9.39 6.23 24.86
N GLY A 350 10.57 6.79 24.61
CA GLY A 350 10.98 7.32 23.32
C GLY A 350 11.05 6.24 22.24
N GLU A 351 11.68 5.10 22.54
CA GLU A 351 11.75 3.97 21.61
C GLU A 351 10.37 3.35 21.36
N LEU A 352 9.58 3.13 22.41
CA LEU A 352 8.23 2.56 22.26
C LEU A 352 7.34 3.48 21.43
N LEU A 353 7.34 4.78 21.71
CA LEU A 353 6.62 5.76 20.92
C LEU A 353 7.12 5.74 19.47
N TRP A 354 8.44 5.62 19.27
CA TRP A 354 9.02 5.59 17.94
C TRP A 354 8.51 4.42 17.10
N TYR A 355 8.53 3.20 17.65
CA TYR A 355 8.06 2.01 16.93
C TYR A 355 6.56 2.02 16.69
N VAL A 356 5.76 2.30 17.74
CA VAL A 356 4.29 2.26 17.65
C VAL A 356 3.79 3.27 16.62
N VAL A 357 4.29 4.52 16.67
CA VAL A 357 3.86 5.56 15.74
C VAL A 357 4.31 5.25 14.31
N SER A 358 5.55 4.77 14.13
CA SER A 358 6.04 4.40 12.78
C SER A 358 5.19 3.31 12.13
N ILE A 359 4.90 2.22 12.86
CA ILE A 359 4.13 1.09 12.34
C ILE A 359 2.68 1.50 12.04
N VAL A 360 2.03 2.23 12.94
CA VAL A 360 0.64 2.67 12.75
C VAL A 360 0.55 3.59 11.54
N LEU A 361 1.46 4.56 11.40
CA LEU A 361 1.43 5.50 10.28
C LEU A 361 1.70 4.82 8.93
N ASP A 362 2.64 3.87 8.89
CA ASP A 362 2.94 3.09 7.69
C ASP A 362 1.72 2.26 7.23
N LEU A 363 1.17 1.44 8.14
CA LEU A 363 0.04 0.56 7.83
C LEU A 363 -1.25 1.30 7.46
N THR A 364 -1.46 2.51 8.01
CA THR A 364 -2.70 3.26 7.78
C THR A 364 -2.58 4.22 6.59
N PHE A 365 -1.56 5.09 6.57
CA PHE A 365 -1.46 6.18 5.60
C PHE A 365 -0.63 5.82 4.37
N VAL A 366 0.50 5.15 4.55
CA VAL A 366 1.39 4.83 3.42
C VAL A 366 0.85 3.65 2.60
N ALA A 367 0.32 2.63 3.27
CA ALA A 367 -0.27 1.47 2.61
C ALA A 367 -1.62 1.77 1.92
N SER A 368 -2.31 2.86 2.28
CA SER A 368 -3.58 3.25 1.65
C SER A 368 -3.65 4.78 1.38
N PRO A 369 -2.82 5.32 0.46
CA PRO A 369 -2.74 6.74 0.16
C PRO A 369 -4.09 7.38 -0.23
N SER A 370 -4.88 6.64 -1.02
CA SER A 370 -6.10 7.11 -1.66
C SER A 370 -7.28 7.25 -0.70
N LYS A 371 -7.20 6.67 0.50
CA LYS A 371 -8.27 6.76 1.51
C LYS A 371 -8.28 8.11 2.25
N PHE A 372 -7.19 8.87 2.17
CA PHE A 372 -7.01 10.10 2.95
C PHE A 372 -6.78 11.32 2.07
N SER A 373 -7.17 12.49 2.58
CA SER A 373 -6.86 13.77 1.93
C SER A 373 -5.35 13.99 1.88
N GLN A 374 -4.86 14.60 0.80
CA GLN A 374 -3.45 14.93 0.60
C GLN A 374 -2.83 15.71 1.77
N VAL A 375 -3.61 16.60 2.40
CA VAL A 375 -3.15 17.37 3.58
C VAL A 375 -2.82 16.44 4.74
N VAL A 376 -3.65 15.43 4.98
CA VAL A 376 -3.42 14.45 6.06
C VAL A 376 -2.15 13.66 5.78
N ASN A 377 -1.95 13.19 4.55
CA ASN A 377 -0.74 12.48 4.15
C ASN A 377 0.52 13.34 4.36
N VAL A 378 0.49 14.62 4.00
CA VAL A 378 1.62 15.55 4.23
C VAL A 378 1.91 15.75 5.73
N ILE A 379 0.88 15.84 6.59
CA ILE A 379 1.08 15.95 8.04
C ILE A 379 1.78 14.72 8.60
N THR A 380 1.49 13.52 8.08
CA THR A 380 2.17 12.29 8.54
C THR A 380 3.66 12.27 8.24
N CYS A 381 4.12 13.02 7.22
CA CYS A 381 5.54 13.21 6.93
C CYS A 381 6.31 14.00 8.00
N LEU A 382 5.63 14.59 9.00
CA LEU A 382 6.31 15.12 10.18
C LEU A 382 7.05 14.01 10.95
N TRP A 383 6.59 12.76 10.80
CA TRP A 383 7.24 11.58 11.33
C TRP A 383 8.38 11.12 10.37
N PRO A 384 9.66 11.15 10.78
CA PRO A 384 10.79 11.04 9.82
C PRO A 384 10.82 9.77 8.95
N PRO A 385 10.55 8.55 9.48
CA PRO A 385 10.52 7.32 8.68
C PRO A 385 9.47 7.36 7.57
N VAL A 386 8.30 7.94 7.86
CA VAL A 386 7.19 8.06 6.91
C VAL A 386 7.60 8.96 5.74
N ALA A 387 8.25 10.10 6.02
CA ALA A 387 8.74 11.00 4.98
C ALA A 387 9.75 10.32 4.04
N LEU A 388 10.71 9.55 4.58
CA LEU A 388 11.68 8.81 3.78
C LEU A 388 10.97 7.77 2.90
N GLN A 389 10.01 7.05 3.48
CA GLN A 389 9.25 6.02 2.76
C GLN A 389 8.44 6.59 1.60
N TRP A 390 7.73 7.72 1.78
CA TRP A 390 7.04 8.41 0.69
C TRP A 390 8.00 8.80 -0.44
N GLY A 391 9.20 9.29 -0.10
CA GLY A 391 10.22 9.62 -1.09
C GLY A 391 10.70 8.38 -1.87
N LEU A 392 10.95 7.26 -1.17
CA LEU A 392 11.39 6.01 -1.80
C LEU A 392 10.29 5.38 -2.67
N ASN A 393 9.03 5.42 -2.21
CA ASN A 393 7.88 4.99 -2.99
C ASN A 393 7.72 5.83 -4.26
N SER A 394 7.95 7.14 -4.17
CA SER A 394 7.92 8.02 -5.35
C SER A 394 8.98 7.60 -6.37
N ILE A 395 10.22 7.34 -5.94
CA ILE A 395 11.29 6.84 -6.83
C ILE A 395 10.89 5.52 -7.47
N ASN A 396 10.37 4.57 -6.69
CA ASN A 396 9.93 3.26 -7.18
C ASN A 396 8.78 3.34 -8.18
N ASN A 397 7.91 4.34 -8.06
CA ASN A 397 6.80 4.56 -8.99
C ASN A 397 7.27 5.15 -10.32
N PHE A 398 8.33 5.96 -10.33
CA PHE A 398 8.92 6.51 -11.56
C PHE A 398 9.82 5.53 -12.33
N GLN A 399 10.25 4.45 -11.68
CA GLN A 399 11.08 3.38 -12.30
C GLN A 399 10.26 2.39 -13.15
N ARG A 400 8.93 2.40 -13.00
CA ARG A 400 8.01 1.62 -13.82
C ARG A 400 7.47 2.48 -14.96
#